data_AF-A0A943K7K4-F1
#
_entry.id   AF-A0A943K7K4-F1
#
_cell.length_a   1.000
_cell.length_b   1.000
_cell.length_c   1.000
_cell.angle_alpha   90.00
_cell.angle_beta   90.00
_cell.angle_gamma   90.00
#
_symmetry.space_group_name_H-M   'P 1'
#
loop_
_entity.id
_entity.type
_entity.pdbx_description
1 polymer ?
#
loop_
_entity_poly.entity_id
_entity_poly.type
_entity_poly.pdbx_seq_one_letter_code
_entity_poly.pdbx_strand_id
1 'polypeptide(L)'
;MKEEVIDKDIVAGRMGREYVKTALYAFPALKVMAEEVGEHVKRKAYLSYDNRVSCENLAVYLLEQLELKSRIETLSDTLGGVVDKLSGSEKFLLHLRYFGGKNKTISACSDEEIKKMCGSRRSYYRRQERLLKKIGEKLQRRGVDENNFYKEYGGIELIRRVDRALRAGRRGAQSAREEQVLARLDCR
;
A
#
# COMPACT_ATOMS: atom_id res chain seq x y z
N MET A 1 33.29 24.51 12.05
CA MET A 1 32.54 23.68 13.03
C MET A 1 31.21 24.34 13.33
N LYS A 2 30.19 24.04 12.54
CA LYS A 2 28.76 24.25 12.80
C LYS A 2 28.02 23.54 11.66
N GLU A 3 26.94 22.85 12.02
CA GLU A 3 25.95 22.20 11.13
C GLU A 3 26.25 20.78 10.59
N GLU A 4 26.40 19.81 11.51
CA GLU A 4 26.03 18.40 11.25
C GLU A 4 24.94 17.91 12.24
N VAL A 5 24.00 18.82 12.57
CA VAL A 5 22.76 18.48 13.30
C VAL A 5 21.58 18.64 12.34
N ILE A 6 21.77 18.23 11.09
CA ILE A 6 20.66 18.05 10.15
C ILE A 6 20.27 16.57 10.24
N ASP A 7 19.09 16.33 10.81
CA ASP A 7 18.20 15.25 10.42
C ASP A 7 18.40 13.83 11.00
N LYS A 8 18.89 13.62 12.23
CA LYS A 8 18.59 12.29 12.87
C LYS A 8 17.09 12.09 13.06
N ASP A 9 16.36 13.13 13.47
CA ASP A 9 14.89 13.08 13.65
C ASP A 9 14.11 13.16 12.33
N ILE A 10 14.67 13.77 11.29
CA ILE A 10 14.03 13.82 9.96
C ILE A 10 14.36 12.55 9.16
N VAL A 11 15.53 11.93 9.34
CA VAL A 11 15.83 10.58 8.82
C VAL A 11 15.01 9.55 9.57
N ALA A 12 14.93 9.59 10.91
CA ALA A 12 14.05 8.73 11.70
C ALA A 12 12.56 8.97 11.37
N GLY A 13 12.16 10.22 11.15
CA GLY A 13 10.81 10.58 10.71
C GLY A 13 10.50 10.16 9.26
N ARG A 14 11.51 10.05 8.38
CA ARG A 14 11.40 9.51 7.02
C ARG A 14 11.39 7.97 7.01
N MET A 15 12.13 7.33 7.92
CA MET A 15 12.18 5.88 8.12
C MET A 15 10.88 5.36 8.78
N GLY A 16 10.35 6.08 9.77
CA GLY A 16 9.13 5.69 10.51
C GLY A 16 7.81 5.70 9.71
N ARG A 17 7.87 5.97 8.40
CA ARG A 17 6.72 5.97 7.48
C ARG A 17 6.91 5.04 6.28
N GLU A 18 7.97 4.24 6.27
CA GLU A 18 8.20 3.24 5.21
C GLU A 18 7.08 2.20 5.17
N TYR A 19 6.67 1.70 6.34
CA TYR A 19 5.57 0.74 6.44
C TYR A 19 4.26 1.28 5.84
N VAL A 20 3.96 2.58 6.02
CA VAL A 20 2.76 3.21 5.45
C VAL A 20 2.83 3.21 3.92
N LYS A 21 4.00 3.52 3.34
CA LYS A 21 4.21 3.46 1.89
C LYS A 21 4.04 2.03 1.40
N THR A 22 4.68 1.06 2.07
CA THR A 22 4.59 -0.36 1.73
C THR A 22 3.13 -0.83 1.74
N ALA A 23 2.38 -0.51 2.80
CA ALA A 23 0.96 -0.81 2.92
C ALA A 23 0.14 -0.19 1.78
N LEU A 24 0.36 1.09 1.45
CA LEU A 24 -0.36 1.78 0.37
C LEU A 24 -0.02 1.23 -1.02
N TYR A 25 1.22 0.85 -1.28
CA TYR A 25 1.61 0.22 -2.55
C TYR A 25 1.05 -1.20 -2.69
N ALA A 26 0.94 -1.94 -1.60
CA ALA A 26 0.35 -3.28 -1.59
C ALA A 26 -1.18 -3.25 -1.67
N PHE A 27 -1.82 -2.22 -1.12
CA PHE A 27 -3.27 -2.12 -0.93
C PHE A 27 -4.12 -2.55 -2.15
N PRO A 28 -3.85 -2.07 -3.38
CA PRO A 28 -4.68 -2.45 -4.54
C PRO A 28 -4.70 -3.95 -4.85
N ALA A 29 -3.66 -4.69 -4.43
CA ALA A 29 -3.51 -6.11 -4.70
C ALA A 29 -3.96 -7.01 -3.53
N LEU A 30 -4.19 -6.46 -2.34
CA LEU A 30 -4.51 -7.26 -1.15
C LEU A 30 -5.81 -8.06 -1.33
N LYS A 31 -6.86 -7.43 -1.85
CA LYS A 31 -8.16 -8.09 -2.04
C LYS A 31 -8.06 -9.28 -3.01
N VAL A 32 -7.43 -9.06 -4.16
CA VAL A 32 -7.20 -10.13 -5.16
C VAL A 32 -6.36 -11.25 -4.56
N MET A 33 -5.32 -10.91 -3.81
CA MET A 33 -4.47 -11.91 -3.14
C MET A 33 -5.25 -12.75 -2.12
N ALA A 34 -6.12 -12.13 -1.31
CA ALA A 34 -6.96 -12.86 -0.36
C ALA A 34 -7.94 -13.82 -1.05
N GLU A 35 -8.53 -13.39 -2.17
CA GLU A 35 -9.40 -14.22 -3.01
C GLU A 35 -8.60 -15.40 -3.61
N GLU A 36 -7.41 -15.16 -4.15
CA GLU A 36 -6.52 -16.20 -4.70
C GLU A 36 -6.13 -17.25 -3.64
N VAL A 37 -5.77 -16.82 -2.42
CA VAL A 37 -5.48 -17.73 -1.31
C VAL A 37 -6.73 -18.56 -0.95
N GLY A 38 -7.91 -17.94 -0.92
CA GLY A 38 -9.17 -18.63 -0.66
C GLY A 38 -9.49 -19.70 -1.71
N GLU A 39 -9.33 -19.37 -2.98
CA GLU A 39 -9.53 -20.32 -4.09
C GLU A 39 -8.47 -21.43 -4.10
N HIS A 40 -7.24 -21.13 -3.70
CA HIS A 40 -6.20 -22.15 -3.50
C HIS A 40 -6.59 -23.15 -2.39
N VAL A 41 -7.05 -22.67 -1.24
CA VAL A 41 -7.52 -23.52 -0.13
C VAL A 41 -8.67 -24.42 -0.60
N LYS A 42 -9.69 -23.87 -1.27
CA LYS A 42 -10.82 -24.65 -1.80
C LYS A 42 -10.34 -25.76 -2.74
N ARG A 43 -9.53 -25.41 -3.74
CA ARG A 43 -8.99 -26.38 -4.71
C ARG A 43 -8.21 -27.49 -4.03
N LYS A 44 -7.36 -27.14 -3.06
CA LYS A 44 -6.54 -28.11 -2.34
C LYS A 44 -7.37 -29.03 -1.44
N ALA A 45 -8.45 -28.52 -0.84
CA ALA A 45 -9.42 -29.31 -0.09
C ALA A 45 -10.21 -30.27 -0.99
N TYR A 46 -10.69 -29.82 -2.16
CA TYR A 46 -11.40 -30.68 -3.12
C TYR A 46 -10.54 -31.82 -3.64
N LEU A 47 -9.24 -31.57 -3.88
CA LEU A 47 -8.28 -32.57 -4.36
C LEU A 47 -7.60 -33.34 -3.23
N SER A 48 -8.12 -33.27 -2.00
CA SER A 48 -7.52 -33.92 -0.83
C SER A 48 -7.47 -35.45 -0.93
N TYR A 49 -8.42 -36.05 -1.64
CA TYR A 49 -8.54 -37.50 -1.79
C TYR A 49 -7.42 -38.14 -2.63
N ASP A 50 -6.73 -37.36 -3.48
CA ASP A 50 -5.63 -37.82 -4.35
C ASP A 50 -4.24 -37.42 -3.80
N ASN A 51 -4.21 -36.91 -2.57
CA ASN A 51 -2.99 -36.36 -2.00
C ASN A 51 -2.19 -37.44 -1.25
N ARG A 52 -0.87 -37.53 -1.50
CA ARG A 52 0.04 -38.49 -0.82
C ARG A 52 0.42 -38.08 0.60
N VAL A 53 -0.30 -37.14 1.19
CA VAL A 53 -0.01 -36.53 2.49
C VAL A 53 -1.09 -36.98 3.47
N SER A 54 -0.74 -37.17 4.74
CA SER A 54 -1.73 -37.49 5.77
C SER A 54 -2.81 -36.40 5.87
N CYS A 55 -4.02 -36.82 6.26
CA CYS A 55 -5.15 -35.91 6.45
C CYS A 55 -4.81 -34.79 7.45
N GLU A 56 -4.12 -35.13 8.54
CA GLU A 56 -3.69 -34.19 9.58
C GLU A 56 -2.77 -33.10 9.02
N ASN A 57 -1.72 -33.48 8.29
CA ASN A 57 -0.78 -32.53 7.70
C ASN A 57 -1.47 -31.63 6.66
N LEU A 58 -2.41 -32.18 5.89
CA LEU A 58 -3.19 -31.38 4.97
C LEU A 58 -4.10 -30.39 5.70
N ALA A 59 -4.75 -30.81 6.79
CA ALA A 59 -5.60 -29.93 7.59
C ALA A 59 -4.81 -28.76 8.19
N VAL A 60 -3.64 -29.03 8.78
CA VAL A 60 -2.74 -27.99 9.31
C VAL A 60 -2.37 -26.99 8.23
N TYR A 61 -1.95 -27.46 7.06
CA TYR A 61 -1.63 -26.59 5.93
C TYR A 61 -2.81 -25.69 5.52
N LEU A 62 -4.02 -26.25 5.40
CA LEU A 62 -5.19 -25.47 5.01
C LEU A 62 -5.54 -24.40 6.07
N LEU A 63 -5.38 -24.71 7.36
CA LEU A 63 -5.56 -23.75 8.45
C LEU A 63 -4.56 -22.60 8.37
N GLU A 64 -3.28 -22.88 8.14
CA GLU A 64 -2.25 -21.83 7.96
C GLU A 64 -2.55 -20.92 6.77
N GLN A 65 -3.06 -21.48 5.66
CA GLN A 65 -3.47 -20.69 4.50
C GLN A 65 -4.71 -19.83 4.79
N LEU A 66 -5.68 -20.33 5.55
CA LEU A 66 -6.84 -19.55 5.98
C LEU A 66 -6.45 -18.42 6.94
N GLU A 67 -5.50 -18.66 7.84
CA GLU A 67 -4.94 -17.62 8.71
C GLU A 67 -4.20 -16.55 7.89
N LEU A 68 -3.42 -16.95 6.87
CA LEU A 68 -2.82 -16.02 5.93
C LEU A 68 -3.87 -15.16 5.22
N LYS A 69 -4.94 -15.77 4.71
CA LYS A 69 -6.06 -15.07 4.07
C LYS A 69 -6.67 -14.04 5.03
N SER A 70 -6.99 -14.47 6.26
CA SER A 70 -7.59 -13.59 7.28
C SER A 70 -6.72 -12.38 7.61
N ARG A 71 -5.39 -12.57 7.71
CA ARG A 71 -4.45 -11.45 7.89
C ARG A 71 -4.46 -10.47 6.71
N ILE A 72 -4.48 -10.98 5.48
CA ILE A 72 -4.54 -10.12 4.28
C ILE A 72 -5.85 -9.32 4.24
N GLU A 73 -6.98 -9.97 4.54
CA GLU A 73 -8.30 -9.32 4.63
C GLU A 73 -8.32 -8.24 5.72
N THR A 74 -7.78 -8.54 6.90
CA THR A 74 -7.69 -7.59 8.01
C THR A 74 -6.90 -6.34 7.62
N LEU A 75 -5.75 -6.50 6.97
CA LEU A 75 -4.95 -5.37 6.49
C LEU A 75 -5.70 -4.58 5.40
N SER A 76 -6.35 -5.28 4.47
CA SER A 76 -7.15 -4.67 3.40
C SER A 76 -8.29 -3.83 3.97
N ASP A 77 -9.07 -4.37 4.91
CA ASP A 77 -10.22 -3.68 5.51
C ASP A 77 -9.77 -2.51 6.38
N THR A 78 -8.66 -2.67 7.09
CA THR A 78 -8.05 -1.60 7.87
C THR A 78 -7.66 -0.42 6.98
N LEU A 79 -6.96 -0.69 5.87
CA LEU A 79 -6.57 0.32 4.89
C LEU A 79 -7.79 0.92 4.18
N GLY A 80 -8.74 0.09 3.77
CA GLY A 80 -10.00 0.53 3.15
C GLY A 80 -10.75 1.50 4.05
N GLY A 81 -10.94 1.15 5.32
CA GLY A 81 -11.60 2.03 6.29
C GLY A 81 -10.82 3.32 6.60
N VAL A 82 -9.50 3.37 6.37
CA VAL A 82 -8.73 4.62 6.44
C VAL A 82 -8.94 5.45 5.18
N VAL A 83 -8.82 4.83 4.01
CA VAL A 83 -8.97 5.46 2.69
C VAL A 83 -10.38 6.03 2.51
N ASP A 84 -11.41 5.31 2.92
CA ASP A 84 -12.82 5.72 2.76
C ASP A 84 -13.13 7.05 3.45
N LYS A 85 -12.47 7.30 4.59
CA LYS A 85 -12.61 8.53 5.40
C LYS A 85 -11.77 9.70 4.87
N LEU A 86 -11.03 9.53 3.78
CA LEU A 86 -10.29 10.61 3.14
C LEU A 86 -11.19 11.43 2.22
N SER A 87 -10.86 12.70 2.06
CA SER A 87 -11.55 13.57 1.09
C SER A 87 -11.28 13.10 -0.35
N GLY A 88 -12.12 13.54 -1.30
CA GLY A 88 -11.92 13.24 -2.72
C GLY A 88 -10.53 13.70 -3.22
N SER A 89 -10.05 14.86 -2.75
CA SER A 89 -8.71 15.35 -3.10
C SER A 89 -7.59 14.46 -2.57
N GLU A 90 -7.72 13.93 -1.35
CA GLU A 90 -6.73 13.03 -0.77
C GLU A 90 -6.75 11.66 -1.45
N LYS A 91 -7.94 11.13 -1.74
CA LYS A 91 -8.09 9.89 -2.53
C LYS A 91 -7.44 10.05 -3.90
N PHE A 92 -7.63 11.17 -4.58
CA PHE A 92 -6.98 11.46 -5.86
C PHE A 92 -5.44 11.42 -5.75
N LEU A 93 -4.87 12.05 -4.72
CA LEU A 93 -3.43 12.03 -4.47
C LEU A 93 -2.91 10.59 -4.25
N LEU A 94 -3.65 9.75 -3.52
CA LEU A 94 -3.27 8.35 -3.34
C LEU A 94 -3.33 7.55 -4.64
N HIS A 95 -4.39 7.76 -5.43
CA HIS A 95 -4.55 7.11 -6.72
C HIS A 95 -3.46 7.48 -7.71
N LEU A 96 -2.96 8.71 -7.64
CA LEU A 96 -1.88 9.15 -8.51
C LEU A 96 -0.54 8.50 -8.14
N ARG A 97 -0.24 8.39 -6.84
CA ARG A 97 1.10 7.97 -6.37
C ARG A 97 1.24 6.48 -6.06
N TYR A 98 0.23 5.89 -5.45
CA TYR A 98 0.30 4.54 -4.87
C TYR A 98 -0.54 3.54 -5.66
N PHE A 99 -1.76 3.90 -6.05
CA PHE A 99 -2.69 2.93 -6.65
C PHE A 99 -2.51 2.86 -8.17
N GLY A 100 -1.59 2.01 -8.61
CA GLY A 100 -1.09 1.89 -9.99
C GLY A 100 -2.07 1.41 -11.08
N GLY A 101 -3.38 1.32 -10.82
CA GLY A 101 -4.36 0.90 -11.84
C GLY A 101 -4.66 2.01 -12.85
N LYS A 102 -5.10 1.66 -14.08
CA LYS A 102 -5.69 2.58 -15.07
C LYS A 102 -6.93 3.24 -14.46
N ASN A 103 -6.72 4.22 -13.62
CA ASN A 103 -7.82 4.78 -12.87
C ASN A 103 -8.57 5.71 -13.82
N LYS A 104 -9.78 5.29 -14.21
CA LYS A 104 -10.68 6.11 -15.04
C LYS A 104 -10.79 7.53 -14.46
N THR A 105 -10.69 7.65 -13.14
CA THR A 105 -10.67 8.91 -12.40
C THR A 105 -9.57 9.89 -12.83
N ILE A 106 -8.35 9.42 -13.13
CA ILE A 106 -7.25 10.32 -13.53
C ILE A 106 -7.30 10.62 -15.03
N SER A 107 -7.68 9.63 -15.84
CA SER A 107 -7.83 9.83 -17.29
C SER A 107 -9.06 10.68 -17.66
N ALA A 108 -10.08 10.74 -16.80
CA ALA A 108 -11.30 11.52 -17.02
C ALA A 108 -11.23 12.95 -16.48
N CYS A 109 -10.19 13.32 -15.73
CA CYS A 109 -10.04 14.67 -15.20
C CYS A 109 -9.47 15.64 -16.25
N SER A 110 -10.02 16.85 -16.29
CA SER A 110 -9.44 17.97 -17.06
C SER A 110 -8.14 18.48 -16.41
N ASP A 111 -7.34 19.23 -17.17
CA ASP A 111 -6.12 19.85 -16.62
C ASP A 111 -6.42 20.82 -15.46
N GLU A 112 -7.52 21.56 -15.55
CA GLU A 112 -7.97 22.46 -14.48
C GLU A 112 -8.34 21.69 -13.20
N GLU A 113 -8.98 20.53 -13.33
CA GLU A 113 -9.32 19.67 -12.19
C GLU A 113 -8.05 19.08 -11.56
N ILE A 114 -7.10 18.62 -12.37
CA ILE A 114 -5.81 18.11 -11.88
C ILE A 114 -5.06 19.24 -11.16
N LYS A 115 -5.05 20.46 -11.71
CA LYS A 115 -4.42 21.64 -11.08
C LYS A 115 -5.09 22.03 -9.78
N LYS A 116 -6.42 21.97 -9.69
CA LYS A 116 -7.18 22.20 -8.44
C LYS A 116 -6.85 21.15 -7.37
N MET A 117 -6.66 19.89 -7.77
CA MET A 117 -6.39 18.78 -6.85
C MET A 117 -4.93 18.71 -6.41
N CYS A 118 -3.97 18.95 -7.32
CA CYS A 118 -2.54 18.82 -7.05
C CYS A 118 -1.89 20.16 -6.63
N GLY A 119 -2.40 21.30 -7.12
CA GLY A 119 -1.71 22.58 -7.07
C GLY A 119 -0.45 22.56 -7.94
N SER A 120 0.58 23.31 -7.55
CA SER A 120 1.91 23.19 -8.15
C SER A 120 2.58 21.86 -7.78
N ARG A 121 3.60 21.44 -8.53
CA ARG A 121 4.43 20.27 -8.21
C ARG A 121 4.97 20.28 -6.77
N ARG A 122 5.42 21.45 -6.30
CA ARG A 122 5.86 21.63 -4.90
C ARG A 122 4.71 21.43 -3.91
N SER A 123 3.54 21.97 -4.21
CA SER A 123 2.34 21.79 -3.39
C SER A 123 1.94 20.32 -3.29
N TYR A 124 1.95 19.62 -4.44
CA TYR A 124 1.66 18.20 -4.53
C TYR A 124 2.52 17.35 -3.57
N TYR A 125 3.85 17.47 -3.62
CA TYR A 125 4.70 16.67 -2.74
C TYR A 125 4.54 17.04 -1.25
N ARG A 126 4.30 18.31 -0.93
CA ARG A 126 3.99 18.73 0.45
C ARG A 126 2.67 18.12 0.93
N ARG A 127 1.65 18.05 0.07
CA ARG A 127 0.37 17.40 0.39
C ARG A 127 0.52 15.89 0.51
N GLN A 128 1.34 15.25 -0.33
CA GLN A 128 1.66 13.82 -0.20
C GLN A 128 2.30 13.51 1.15
N GLU A 129 3.24 14.33 1.63
CA GLU A 129 3.89 14.11 2.92
C GLU A 129 2.91 14.28 4.09
N ARG A 130 2.08 15.32 4.05
CA ARG A 130 1.01 15.52 5.06
C ARG A 130 0.01 14.38 5.05
N LEU A 131 -0.35 13.88 3.87
CA LEU A 131 -1.29 12.78 3.70
C LEU A 131 -0.71 11.47 4.23
N LEU A 132 0.56 11.16 3.94
CA LEU A 132 1.26 10.02 4.52
C LEU A 132 1.25 10.08 6.05
N LYS A 133 1.56 11.24 6.65
CA LYS A 133 1.50 11.43 8.10
C LYS A 133 0.10 11.17 8.64
N LYS A 134 -0.93 11.78 8.04
CA LYS A 134 -2.34 11.61 8.42
C LYS A 134 -2.78 10.13 8.34
N ILE A 135 -2.36 9.41 7.31
CA ILE A 135 -2.67 7.98 7.15
C ILE A 135 -1.95 7.17 8.22
N GLY A 136 -0.66 7.42 8.45
CA GLY A 136 0.12 6.78 9.52
C GLY A 136 -0.55 6.94 10.89
N GLU A 137 -0.96 8.16 11.26
CA GLU A 137 -1.69 8.42 12.51
C GLU A 137 -3.02 7.66 12.58
N LYS A 138 -3.76 7.58 11.46
CA LYS A 138 -5.02 6.83 11.40
C LYS A 138 -4.82 5.31 11.50
N LEU A 139 -3.73 4.79 10.94
CA LEU A 139 -3.34 3.38 11.06
C LEU A 139 -2.92 3.05 12.50
N GLN A 140 -2.10 3.89 13.13
CA GLN A 140 -1.69 3.71 14.52
C GLN A 140 -2.89 3.67 15.47
N ARG A 141 -3.89 4.53 15.28
CA ARG A 141 -5.15 4.50 16.06
C ARG A 141 -5.98 3.22 15.85
N ARG A 142 -5.73 2.49 14.76
CA ARG A 142 -6.33 1.17 14.48
C ARG A 142 -5.41 0.03 14.92
N GLY A 143 -4.36 0.33 15.68
CA GLY A 143 -3.40 -0.66 16.14
C GLY A 143 -2.42 -1.12 15.07
N VAL A 144 -2.19 -0.32 14.01
CA VAL A 144 -1.18 -0.63 12.98
C VAL A 144 -0.05 0.42 13.02
N ASP A 145 1.03 0.06 13.68
CA ASP A 145 2.30 0.78 13.71
C ASP A 145 3.36 0.03 12.90
N GLU A 146 4.57 0.57 12.82
CA GLU A 146 5.64 -0.03 12.03
C GLU A 146 6.03 -1.43 12.54
N ASN A 147 6.18 -1.58 13.86
CA ASN A 147 6.67 -2.81 14.46
C ASN A 147 5.67 -3.95 14.27
N ASN A 148 4.39 -3.68 14.57
CA ASN A 148 3.37 -4.71 14.42
C ASN A 148 3.06 -4.98 12.94
N PHE A 149 3.17 -3.99 12.06
CA PHE A 149 2.95 -4.20 10.63
C PHE A 149 3.95 -5.22 10.07
N TYR A 150 5.24 -5.05 10.35
CA TYR A 150 6.25 -5.99 9.86
C TYR A 150 6.20 -7.33 10.59
N LYS A 151 5.84 -7.35 11.88
CA LYS A 151 5.64 -8.59 12.63
C LYS A 151 4.49 -9.44 12.06
N GLU A 152 3.34 -8.82 11.78
CA GLU A 152 2.13 -9.52 11.33
C GLU A 152 2.13 -9.80 9.82
N TYR A 153 2.59 -8.83 9.02
CA TYR A 153 2.46 -8.85 7.56
C TYR A 153 3.78 -8.96 6.81
N GLY A 154 4.93 -8.77 7.46
CA GLY A 154 6.25 -8.79 6.80
C GLY A 154 6.62 -10.14 6.18
N GLY A 155 6.03 -11.24 6.67
CA GLY A 155 6.19 -12.57 6.08
C GLY A 155 5.48 -12.75 4.73
N ILE A 156 4.43 -11.96 4.48
CA ILE A 156 3.62 -12.05 3.26
C ILE A 156 4.48 -11.63 2.05
N GLU A 157 4.59 -12.51 1.05
CA GLU A 157 5.48 -12.29 -0.11
C GLU A 157 5.20 -10.96 -0.82
N LEU A 158 3.93 -10.59 -0.99
CA LEU A 158 3.54 -9.31 -1.59
C LEU A 158 4.13 -8.13 -0.82
N ILE A 159 3.97 -8.10 0.50
CA ILE A 159 4.48 -7.04 1.38
C ILE A 159 6.01 -6.99 1.30
N ARG A 160 6.67 -8.14 1.47
CA ARG A 160 8.13 -8.25 1.41
C ARG A 160 8.71 -7.85 0.06
N ARG A 161 8.03 -8.15 -1.05
CA ARG A 161 8.45 -7.73 -2.40
C ARG A 161 8.30 -6.22 -2.58
N VAL A 162 7.18 -5.64 -2.16
CA VAL A 162 6.93 -4.20 -2.24
C VAL A 162 7.95 -3.44 -1.40
N ASP A 163 8.14 -3.86 -0.15
CA ASP A 163 9.09 -3.24 0.78
C ASP A 163 10.52 -3.22 0.22
N ARG A 164 11.00 -4.37 -0.26
CA ARG A 164 12.31 -4.47 -0.93
C ARG A 164 12.43 -3.58 -2.16
N ALA A 165 11.37 -3.48 -2.96
CA ALA A 165 11.38 -2.60 -4.13
C ALA A 165 11.48 -1.12 -3.73
N LEU A 166 10.72 -0.69 -2.72
CA LEU A 166 10.75 0.68 -2.22
C LEU A 166 12.09 1.04 -1.59
N ARG A 167 12.69 0.14 -0.81
CA ARG A 167 14.04 0.33 -0.25
C ARG A 167 15.11 0.46 -1.33
N ALA A 168 14.94 -0.23 -2.46
CA ALA A 168 15.79 -0.09 -3.63
C ALA A 168 15.43 1.10 -4.54
N GLY A 169 14.53 2.00 -4.11
CA GLY A 169 14.10 3.18 -4.88
C GLY A 169 13.20 2.86 -6.09
N ARG A 170 12.77 1.60 -6.26
CA ARG A 170 11.95 1.17 -7.39
C ARG A 170 10.47 1.31 -7.08
N ARG A 171 9.84 2.29 -7.74
CA ARG A 171 8.39 2.55 -7.63
C ARG A 171 7.58 2.05 -8.84
N GLY A 172 8.23 1.39 -9.80
CA GLY A 172 7.58 0.80 -10.97
C GLY A 172 6.94 1.82 -11.92
N ALA A 173 5.99 1.34 -12.74
CA ALA A 173 5.26 2.13 -13.72
C ALA A 173 4.47 3.30 -13.11
N GLN A 174 4.14 3.23 -11.82
CA GLN A 174 3.46 4.28 -11.08
C GLN A 174 4.25 5.58 -11.07
N SER A 175 5.58 5.52 -10.97
CA SER A 175 6.42 6.72 -10.97
C SER A 175 6.39 7.45 -12.30
N ALA A 176 6.40 6.71 -13.42
CA ALA A 176 6.37 7.32 -14.75
C ALA A 176 5.02 8.01 -15.00
N ARG A 177 3.92 7.42 -14.54
CA ARG A 177 2.60 8.02 -14.63
C ARG A 177 2.42 9.23 -13.71
N GLU A 178 2.90 9.14 -12.46
CA GLU A 178 2.95 10.28 -11.54
C GLU A 178 3.63 11.45 -12.24
N GLU A 179 4.79 11.21 -12.85
CA GLU A 179 5.56 12.20 -13.60
C GLU A 179 4.80 12.78 -14.79
N GLN A 180 4.18 11.95 -15.62
CA GLN A 180 3.39 12.39 -16.77
C GLN A 180 2.24 13.33 -16.37
N VAL A 181 1.54 13.02 -15.28
CA VAL A 181 0.44 13.85 -14.80
C VAL A 181 0.97 15.15 -14.19
N LEU A 182 2.07 15.09 -13.44
CA LEU A 182 2.68 16.29 -12.86
C LEU A 182 3.28 17.21 -13.92
N ALA A 183 3.82 16.67 -15.01
CA ALA A 183 4.34 17.48 -16.13
C ALA A 183 3.24 18.34 -16.78
N ARG A 184 1.97 17.88 -16.76
CA ARG A 184 0.83 18.68 -17.23
C ARG A 184 0.56 19.91 -16.36
N LEU A 185 1.02 19.92 -15.11
CA LEU A 185 0.87 21.06 -14.20
C LEU A 185 1.86 22.19 -14.47
N ASP A 186 2.99 21.86 -15.12
CA ASP A 186 4.05 22.82 -15.45
C ASP A 186 3.78 23.49 -16.83
N CYS A 187 2.81 22.97 -17.59
CA CYS A 187 2.34 23.54 -18.85
C CYS A 187 1.13 24.47 -18.61
N ARG A 188 1.39 25.78 -18.58
CA ARG A 188 0.45 26.94 -18.55
C ARG A 188 -0.01 27.41 -17.16
#